data_AF-A0A7V2LN81-F1
#
_entry.id   AF-A0A7V2LN81-F1
#
_cell.length_a   1.000
_cell.length_b   1.000
_cell.length_c   1.000
_cell.angle_alpha   90.00
_cell.angle_beta   90.00
_cell.angle_gamma   90.00
#
_symmetry.space_group_name_H-M   'P 1'
#
loop_
_entity.id
_entity.type
_entity.pdbx_description
1 polymer ?
#
loop_
_entity_poly.entity_id
_entity_poly.type
_entity_poly.pdbx_seq_one_letter_code
_entity_poly.pdbx_strand_id
1 'polypeptide(L)'
;MTPISPSSSQNANKPNRLIRWAAIILLLYGAIEVIDSLTVIAMQLKLAPNVYPTFAFGEIQRLMETQPIWFLPSFLFFTILHLASGVGLWRNRLWGWWMAVFVTGAVMIFSPFLLPVSGADMLIAILLVGLLLIGYLGRQTLPGGSS
;
A
#
# COMPACT_ATOMS: atom_id res chain seq x y z
N MET A 1 40.21 32.39 -16.02
CA MET A 1 39.51 31.11 -16.22
C MET A 1 39.47 30.39 -14.89
N THR A 2 38.35 30.47 -14.18
CA THR A 2 38.12 29.76 -12.91
C THR A 2 37.49 28.40 -13.22
N PRO A 3 37.99 27.29 -12.64
CA PRO A 3 37.40 25.97 -12.88
C PRO A 3 36.06 25.87 -12.17
N ILE A 4 35.02 25.49 -12.93
CA ILE A 4 33.69 25.18 -12.41
C ILE A 4 33.79 23.85 -11.65
N SER A 5 33.55 23.89 -10.34
CA SER A 5 33.53 22.72 -9.47
C SER A 5 32.32 21.81 -9.79
N PRO A 6 32.51 20.51 -10.05
CA PRO A 6 31.41 19.57 -10.23
C PRO A 6 30.95 19.07 -8.85
N SER A 7 30.11 19.85 -8.14
CA SER A 7 29.57 19.46 -6.83
C SER A 7 28.19 18.77 -6.88
N SER A 8 27.61 18.54 -8.07
CA SER A 8 26.24 18.04 -8.19
C SER A 8 26.09 16.50 -8.18
N SER A 9 27.18 15.73 -8.25
CA SER A 9 27.12 14.26 -8.40
C SER A 9 27.21 13.47 -7.08
N GLN A 10 27.51 14.08 -5.94
CA GLN A 10 27.77 13.35 -4.68
C GLN A 10 26.53 13.04 -3.81
N ASN A 11 25.34 13.58 -4.12
CA ASN A 11 24.14 13.34 -3.31
C ASN A 11 23.24 12.19 -3.80
N ALA A 12 23.59 11.52 -4.90
CA ALA A 12 22.72 10.51 -5.55
C ALA A 12 22.58 9.17 -4.79
N ASN A 13 23.40 8.92 -3.74
CA ASN A 13 23.50 7.61 -3.08
C ASN A 13 22.99 7.57 -1.63
N LYS A 14 22.35 8.63 -1.13
CA LYS A 14 21.76 8.55 0.22
C LYS A 14 20.45 7.77 0.16
N PRO A 15 20.29 6.68 0.93
CA PRO A 15 19.04 5.95 0.97
C PRO A 15 17.92 6.87 1.45
N ASN A 16 16.89 7.02 0.62
CA ASN A 16 15.75 7.86 0.91
C ASN A 16 14.97 7.30 2.10
N ARG A 17 15.18 7.89 3.29
CA ARG A 17 14.57 7.43 4.54
C ARG A 17 13.04 7.44 4.44
N LEU A 18 12.46 8.38 3.69
CA LEU A 18 11.00 8.47 3.51
C LEU A 18 10.46 7.33 2.66
N ILE A 19 11.13 6.98 1.56
CA ILE A 19 10.75 5.80 0.75
C ILE A 19 10.90 4.51 1.56
N ARG A 20 11.92 4.40 2.42
CA ARG A 20 12.04 3.26 3.33
C ARG A 20 10.90 3.19 4.34
N TRP A 21 10.48 4.33 4.91
CA TRP A 21 9.31 4.36 5.78
C TRP A 21 8.03 3.98 5.04
N ALA A 22 7.81 4.50 3.82
CA ALA A 22 6.69 4.10 2.99
C ALA A 22 6.70 2.59 2.68
N ALA A 23 7.88 2.03 2.37
CA ALA A 23 8.05 0.59 2.18
C ALA A 23 7.67 -0.22 3.42
N ILE A 24 8.11 0.21 4.62
CA ILE A 24 7.77 -0.45 5.89
C ILE A 24 6.25 -0.42 6.10
N ILE A 25 5.62 0.74 5.92
CA ILE A 25 4.18 0.90 6.12
C ILE A 25 3.41 0.00 5.15
N LEU A 26 3.78 -0.05 3.87
CA LEU A 26 3.14 -0.93 2.88
C LEU A 26 3.33 -2.41 3.20
N LEU A 27 4.50 -2.82 3.69
CA LEU A 27 4.74 -4.20 4.10
C LEU A 27 3.92 -4.58 5.34
N LEU A 28 3.77 -3.66 6.30
CA LEU A 28 2.91 -3.86 7.46
C LEU A 28 1.44 -3.97 7.03
N TYR A 29 0.97 -3.12 6.11
CA TYR A 29 -0.36 -3.22 5.53
C TYR A 29 -0.57 -4.57 4.83
N GLY A 30 0.36 -4.95 3.96
CA GLY A 30 0.29 -6.26 3.29
C GLY A 30 0.27 -7.42 4.28
N ALA A 31 0.97 -7.33 5.41
CA ALA A 31 0.90 -8.35 6.46
C ALA A 31 -0.48 -8.40 7.15
N ILE A 32 -1.12 -7.24 7.38
CA ILE A 32 -2.51 -7.19 7.88
C ILE A 32 -3.45 -7.82 6.86
N GLU A 33 -3.31 -7.52 5.57
CA GLU A 33 -4.19 -8.10 4.53
C GLU A 33 -3.97 -9.61 4.32
N VAL A 34 -2.77 -10.14 4.61
CA VAL A 34 -2.55 -11.58 4.73
C VAL A 34 -3.42 -12.15 5.86
N ILE A 35 -3.47 -11.49 7.02
CA ILE A 35 -4.32 -11.90 8.14
C ILE A 35 -5.81 -11.82 7.74
N ASP A 36 -6.23 -10.78 7.02
CA ASP A 36 -7.59 -10.67 6.50
C ASP A 36 -7.93 -11.83 5.55
N SER A 37 -7.03 -12.15 4.63
CA SER A 37 -7.18 -13.28 3.71
C SER A 37 -7.34 -14.61 4.46
N LEU A 38 -6.55 -14.82 5.51
CA LEU A 38 -6.65 -16.00 6.38
C LEU A 38 -7.95 -16.00 7.21
N THR A 39 -8.37 -14.84 7.68
CA THR A 39 -9.61 -14.66 8.44
C THR A 39 -10.82 -15.05 7.60
N VAL A 40 -10.88 -14.62 6.34
CA VAL A 40 -11.96 -15.02 5.41
C VAL A 40 -12.00 -16.54 5.21
N ILE A 41 -10.84 -17.18 5.07
CA ILE A 41 -10.77 -18.65 4.96
C ILE A 41 -11.27 -19.30 6.25
N ALA A 42 -10.84 -18.81 7.41
CA ALA A 42 -11.27 -19.31 8.72
C ALA A 42 -12.79 -19.15 8.93
N MET A 43 -13.36 -18.02 8.52
CA MET A 43 -14.82 -17.77 8.54
C MET A 43 -15.56 -18.75 7.64
N GLN A 44 -15.07 -18.99 6.41
CA GLN A 44 -15.67 -19.97 5.50
C GLN A 44 -15.67 -21.39 6.07
N LEU A 45 -14.60 -21.75 6.79
CA LEU A 45 -14.48 -23.04 7.50
C LEU A 45 -15.21 -23.06 8.85
N LYS A 46 -15.88 -21.96 9.23
CA LYS A 46 -16.58 -21.78 10.52
C LYS A 46 -15.66 -21.96 11.74
N LEU A 47 -14.36 -21.70 11.57
CA LEU A 47 -13.36 -21.73 12.65
C LEU A 47 -13.29 -20.39 13.40
N ALA A 48 -13.76 -19.31 12.79
CA ALA A 48 -13.80 -17.97 13.37
C ALA A 48 -15.16 -17.29 13.12
N PRO A 49 -15.65 -16.45 14.04
CA PRO A 49 -16.82 -15.61 13.81
C PRO A 49 -16.51 -14.50 12.80
N ASN A 50 -17.54 -13.81 12.32
CA ASN A 50 -17.35 -12.59 11.53
C ASN A 50 -16.76 -11.48 12.42
N VAL A 51 -15.53 -11.08 12.14
CA VAL A 51 -14.81 -10.01 12.87
C VAL A 51 -14.85 -8.66 12.15
N TYR A 52 -15.41 -8.61 10.94
CA TYR A 52 -15.51 -7.37 10.18
C TYR A 52 -16.67 -6.51 10.71
N PRO A 53 -16.48 -5.18 10.79
CA PRO A 53 -17.56 -4.28 11.14
C PRO A 53 -18.60 -4.24 10.01
N THR A 54 -19.77 -3.67 10.31
CA THR A 54 -20.86 -3.59 9.34
C THR A 54 -20.44 -2.79 8.10
N PHE A 55 -20.58 -3.40 6.93
CA PHE A 55 -20.29 -2.79 5.63
C PHE A 55 -21.34 -1.73 5.27
N ALA A 56 -20.98 -0.78 4.41
CA ALA A 56 -21.89 0.31 4.00
C ALA A 56 -23.08 -0.18 3.16
N PHE A 57 -22.90 -1.29 2.43
CA PHE A 57 -23.92 -1.88 1.55
C PHE A 57 -24.40 -3.22 2.12
N GLY A 58 -25.73 -3.37 2.23
CA GLY A 58 -26.35 -4.56 2.81
C GLY A 58 -26.06 -5.84 2.04
N GLU A 59 -25.95 -5.77 0.71
CA GLU A 59 -25.61 -6.91 -0.14
C GLU A 59 -24.18 -7.42 0.13
N ILE A 60 -23.23 -6.50 0.33
CA ILE A 60 -21.84 -6.82 0.65
C ILE A 60 -21.77 -7.45 2.04
N GLN A 61 -22.49 -6.88 3.02
CA GLN A 61 -22.62 -7.45 4.37
C GLN A 61 -23.15 -8.89 4.30
N ARG A 62 -24.26 -9.10 3.59
CA ARG A 62 -24.89 -10.42 3.46
C ARG A 62 -23.96 -11.42 2.77
N LEU A 63 -23.22 -10.99 1.75
CA LEU A 63 -22.25 -11.86 1.08
C LEU A 63 -21.12 -12.25 2.04
N MET A 64 -20.62 -11.31 2.86
CA MET A 64 -19.58 -11.59 3.85
C MET A 64 -20.05 -12.56 4.93
N GLU A 65 -21.31 -12.47 5.36
CA GLU A 65 -21.88 -13.37 6.36
C GLU A 65 -22.19 -14.76 5.83
N THR A 66 -22.65 -14.86 4.57
CA THR A 66 -23.14 -16.13 4.01
C THR A 66 -22.08 -16.88 3.22
N GLN A 67 -21.22 -16.18 2.48
CA GLN A 67 -20.21 -16.74 1.60
C GLN A 67 -18.94 -15.86 1.59
N PRO A 68 -18.24 -15.73 2.74
CA PRO A 68 -17.08 -14.83 2.89
C PRO A 68 -15.97 -15.12 1.88
N ILE A 69 -15.83 -16.37 1.43
CA ILE A 69 -14.78 -16.79 0.49
C ILE A 69 -14.78 -16.00 -0.83
N TRP A 70 -15.91 -15.41 -1.23
CA TRP A 70 -15.97 -14.55 -2.43
C TRP A 70 -15.16 -13.26 -2.30
N PHE A 71 -14.82 -12.83 -1.09
CA PHE A 71 -13.95 -11.67 -0.85
C PHE A 71 -12.47 -12.02 -0.94
N LEU A 72 -12.11 -13.31 -0.89
CA LEU A 72 -10.72 -13.76 -0.90
C LEU A 72 -9.95 -13.25 -2.14
N PRO A 73 -10.47 -13.29 -3.38
CA PRO A 73 -9.77 -12.74 -4.54
C PRO A 73 -9.45 -11.26 -4.39
N SER A 74 -10.37 -10.47 -3.83
CA SER A 74 -10.16 -9.03 -3.59
C SER A 74 -9.09 -8.80 -2.53
N PHE A 75 -9.15 -9.52 -1.39
CA PHE A 75 -8.12 -9.40 -0.35
C PHE A 75 -6.75 -9.83 -0.85
N LEU A 76 -6.65 -10.94 -1.57
CA LEU A 76 -5.39 -11.41 -2.15
C LEU A 76 -4.85 -10.43 -3.19
N PHE A 77 -5.71 -9.82 -4.00
CA PHE A 77 -5.31 -8.82 -4.99
C PHE A 77 -4.61 -7.63 -4.31
N PHE A 78 -5.23 -7.02 -3.30
CA PHE A 78 -4.62 -5.92 -2.55
C PHE A 78 -3.37 -6.37 -1.79
N THR A 79 -3.42 -7.54 -1.13
CA THR A 79 -2.28 -8.13 -0.41
C THR A 79 -1.04 -8.21 -1.30
N ILE A 80 -1.19 -8.79 -2.49
CA ILE A 80 -0.09 -8.97 -3.44
C ILE A 80 0.45 -7.61 -3.89
N LEU A 81 -0.43 -6.64 -4.17
CA LEU A 81 0.00 -5.31 -4.61
C LEU A 81 0.74 -4.54 -3.50
N HIS A 82 0.26 -4.57 -2.26
CA HIS A 82 0.91 -3.92 -1.12
C HIS A 82 2.27 -4.56 -0.81
N LEU A 83 2.35 -5.90 -0.78
CA LEU A 83 3.63 -6.59 -0.56
C LEU A 83 4.61 -6.35 -1.71
N ALA A 84 4.17 -6.48 -2.97
CA ALA A 84 5.03 -6.27 -4.13
C ALA A 84 5.53 -4.81 -4.21
N SER A 85 4.66 -3.84 -3.98
CA SER A 85 5.04 -2.42 -3.95
C SER A 85 6.00 -2.11 -2.79
N GLY A 86 5.72 -2.62 -1.58
CA GLY A 86 6.61 -2.50 -0.43
C GLY A 86 8.00 -3.09 -0.68
N VAL A 87 8.09 -4.30 -1.25
CA VAL A 87 9.36 -4.92 -1.66
C VAL A 87 10.06 -4.10 -2.75
N GLY A 88 9.31 -3.60 -3.74
CA GLY A 88 9.83 -2.76 -4.80
C GLY A 88 10.44 -1.47 -4.28
N LEU A 89 9.75 -0.77 -3.36
CA LEU A 89 10.25 0.43 -2.70
C LEU A 89 11.44 0.14 -1.79
N TRP A 90 11.43 -0.98 -1.05
CA TRP A 90 12.56 -1.39 -0.22
C TRP A 90 13.85 -1.58 -1.04
N ARG A 91 13.70 -2.06 -2.27
CA ARG A 91 14.78 -2.21 -3.26
C ARG A 91 15.00 -0.95 -4.11
N ASN A 92 14.39 0.19 -3.75
CA ASN A 92 14.42 1.46 -4.50
C ASN A 92 14.12 1.29 -6.00
N ARG A 93 13.13 0.48 -6.36
CA ARG A 93 12.72 0.24 -7.75
C ARG A 93 11.57 1.16 -8.15
N LEU A 94 11.67 1.77 -9.33
CA LEU A 94 10.66 2.69 -9.87
C LEU A 94 9.28 2.00 -10.04
N TRP A 95 9.25 0.74 -10.46
CA TRP A 95 8.00 -0.01 -10.58
C TRP A 95 7.29 -0.17 -9.23
N GLY A 96 8.05 -0.31 -8.13
CA GLY A 96 7.48 -0.41 -6.79
C GLY A 96 6.79 0.88 -6.36
N TRP A 97 7.33 2.03 -6.77
CA TRP A 97 6.71 3.33 -6.52
C TRP A 97 5.41 3.51 -7.30
N TRP A 98 5.39 3.19 -8.60
CA TRP A 98 4.15 3.25 -9.38
C TRP A 98 3.07 2.31 -8.84
N MET A 99 3.46 1.10 -8.44
CA MET A 99 2.53 0.17 -7.80
C MET A 99 2.02 0.70 -6.46
N ALA A 100 2.88 1.31 -5.64
CA ALA A 100 2.48 1.92 -4.37
C ALA A 100 1.45 3.04 -4.58
N VAL A 101 1.71 3.95 -5.53
CA VAL A 101 0.77 5.03 -5.87
C VAL A 101 -0.56 4.45 -6.36
N PHE A 102 -0.51 3.44 -7.23
CA PHE A 102 -1.70 2.81 -7.77
C PHE A 102 -2.53 2.12 -6.67
N VAL A 103 -1.91 1.26 -5.84
CA VAL A 103 -2.64 0.50 -4.82
C VAL A 103 -3.20 1.42 -3.73
N THR A 104 -2.41 2.39 -3.27
CA THR A 104 -2.88 3.36 -2.27
C THR A 104 -4.01 4.24 -2.84
N GLY A 105 -3.92 4.66 -4.10
CA GLY A 105 -4.99 5.38 -4.77
C GLY A 105 -6.28 4.56 -4.91
N ALA A 106 -6.15 3.28 -5.27
CA ALA A 106 -7.29 2.36 -5.31
C ALA A 106 -7.94 2.20 -3.94
N VAL A 107 -7.15 2.00 -2.88
CA VAL A 107 -7.66 1.91 -1.50
C VAL A 107 -8.41 3.17 -1.10
N MET A 108 -7.90 4.37 -1.43
CA MET A 108 -8.62 5.62 -1.14
C MET A 108 -9.99 5.70 -1.80
N ILE A 109 -10.14 5.12 -2.99
CA ILE A 109 -11.41 5.11 -3.73
C ILE A 109 -12.34 4.03 -3.16
N PHE A 110 -11.84 2.81 -2.94
CA PHE A 110 -12.68 1.65 -2.57
C PHE A 110 -13.00 1.58 -1.08
N SER A 111 -12.11 2.06 -0.21
CA SER A 111 -12.24 1.92 1.25
C SER A 111 -13.55 2.50 1.82
N PRO A 112 -14.02 3.71 1.41
CA PRO A 112 -15.30 4.26 1.89
C PRO A 112 -16.52 3.40 1.54
N PHE A 113 -16.44 2.64 0.45
CA PHE A 113 -17.54 1.77 0.01
C PHE A 113 -17.54 0.43 0.76
N LEU A 114 -16.37 -0.02 1.21
CA LEU A 114 -16.24 -1.29 1.90
C LEU A 114 -16.51 -1.12 3.40
N LEU A 115 -15.80 -0.24 4.09
CA LEU A 115 -15.90 -0.13 5.56
C LEU A 115 -16.23 1.32 5.95
N PRO A 116 -17.44 1.64 6.44
CA PRO A 116 -17.83 3.00 6.82
C PRO A 116 -16.95 3.61 7.92
N VAL A 117 -16.24 2.78 8.68
CA VAL A 117 -15.34 3.18 9.80
C VAL A 117 -13.87 3.31 9.33
N SER A 118 -13.59 3.20 8.03
CA SER A 118 -12.21 3.20 7.50
C SER A 118 -11.50 4.56 7.47
N GLY A 119 -11.97 5.55 8.23
CA GLY A 119 -11.31 6.85 8.33
C GLY A 119 -9.81 6.74 8.68
N ALA A 120 -9.43 5.71 9.44
CA ALA A 120 -8.03 5.40 9.71
C ALA A 120 -7.25 4.96 8.45
N ASP A 121 -7.83 4.10 7.61
CA ASP A 121 -7.20 3.65 6.35
C ASP A 121 -7.01 4.82 5.39
N MET A 122 -7.99 5.73 5.31
CA MET A 122 -7.87 6.94 4.49
C MET A 122 -6.74 7.85 4.97
N LEU A 123 -6.61 8.06 6.28
CA LEU A 123 -5.52 8.87 6.85
C LEU A 123 -4.15 8.27 6.55
N ILE A 124 -4.02 6.95 6.69
CA ILE A 124 -2.76 6.26 6.40
C ILE A 124 -2.46 6.28 4.90
N ALA A 125 -3.47 6.14 4.04
CA ALA A 125 -3.30 6.28 2.60
C ALA A 125 -2.82 7.69 2.21
N ILE A 126 -3.39 8.75 2.80
CA ILE A 126 -2.93 10.13 2.60
C ILE A 126 -1.48 10.30 3.05
N LEU A 127 -1.13 9.76 4.22
CA LEU A 127 0.24 9.78 4.73
C LEU A 127 1.22 9.07 3.78
N LEU A 128 0.83 7.90 3.27
CA LEU A 128 1.61 7.12 2.31
C LEU A 128 1.85 7.90 1.02
N VAL A 129 0.79 8.48 0.43
CA VAL A 129 0.92 9.32 -0.77
C VAL A 129 1.83 10.52 -0.49
N GLY A 130 1.69 11.17 0.66
CA GLY A 130 2.57 12.27 1.08
C GLY A 130 4.04 11.86 1.15
N LEU A 131 4.33 10.72 1.79
CA LEU A 131 5.69 10.15 1.87
C LEU A 131 6.24 9.79 0.49
N LEU A 132 5.42 9.23 -0.39
CA LEU A 132 5.80 8.86 -1.76
C LEU A 132 6.09 10.09 -2.61
N LEU A 133 5.27 11.15 -2.52
CA LEU A 133 5.45 12.39 -3.26
C LEU A 133 6.65 13.19 -2.77
N ILE A 134 6.82 13.36 -1.46
CA ILE A 134 7.98 14.05 -0.88
C ILE A 134 9.25 13.25 -1.18
N GLY A 135 9.19 11.92 -1.07
CA GLY A 135 10.29 11.03 -1.42
C GLY A 135 10.69 11.14 -2.89
N TYR A 136 9.72 11.23 -3.80
CA TYR A 136 9.94 11.34 -5.25
C TYR A 136 10.45 12.73 -5.66
N LEU A 137 9.75 13.80 -5.26
CA LEU A 137 10.06 15.18 -5.62
C LEU A 137 11.34 15.70 -4.93
N GLY A 138 11.70 15.14 -3.78
CA GLY A 138 12.92 15.45 -3.04
C GLY A 138 14.24 15.01 -3.71
N ARG A 139 14.20 14.51 -4.96
CA ARG A 139 15.37 14.06 -5.76
C ARG A 139 16.28 13.04 -5.07
N GLN A 140 15.72 12.11 -4.29
CA GLN A 140 16.47 10.99 -3.72
C GLN A 140 16.10 9.70 -4.46
N THR A 141 16.70 9.58 -5.65
CA THR A 141 16.93 8.40 -6.51
C THR A 141 15.98 7.21 -6.37
N LEU A 142 14.88 7.27 -7.14
CA LEU A 142 14.40 6.10 -7.87
C LEU A 142 15.11 6.11 -9.24
N PRO A 143 15.63 4.97 -9.74
CA PRO A 143 16.33 4.92 -11.02
C PRO A 143 15.31 5.14 -12.14
N GLY A 144 15.29 6.36 -12.67
CA GLY A 144 14.39 6.77 -13.76
C GLY A 144 14.59 8.21 -14.23
N GLY A 145 15.75 8.82 -13.96
CA GLY A 145 16.08 10.20 -14.32
C GLY A 145 17.42 10.30 -15.05
N SER A 146 17.52 9.59 -16.18
CA SER A 146 18.55 9.83 -17.18
C SER A 146 17.99 9.39 -18.54
N SER A 147 17.31 10.32 -19.19
CA SER A 147 17.17 10.37 -20.64
C SER A 147 17.91 11.61 -21.11
#